data_AF-A0A6C0KET5-F1
#
_entry.id   AF-A0A6C0KET5-F1
#
_cell.length_a   1.000
_cell.length_b   1.000
_cell.length_c   1.000
_cell.angle_alpha   90.00
_cell.angle_beta   90.00
_cell.angle_gamma   90.00
#
_symmetry.space_group_name_H-M   'P 1'
#
loop_
_entity.id
_entity.type
_entity.pdbx_description
1 polymer ?
#
loop_
_entity_poly.entity_id
_entity_poly.type
_entity_poly.pdbx_seq_one_letter_code
_entity_poly.pdbx_strand_id
1 'polypeptide(L)'
;MSAYTTINSVSISAQNLYDLMDTYFEGPTLEKVKDDKDVSVYMCKIASLLAGLDQRYLVVTTDRDNQPIGKRFTLSNIQWKSFQTRTLPQNLPLPKQSYSPKNSDMFMTPVNLLQRYETHTEYNINGYTGCMLTLLHKNKNLYEYPEQGTIATALETYKTLFIIL
;
A
#
# COMPACT_ATOMS: atom_id res chain seq x y z
N MET A 1 -42.13 -2.19 -20.55
CA MET A 1 -41.28 -1.05 -20.13
C MET A 1 -40.54 -1.48 -18.88
N SER A 2 -39.30 -1.94 -19.02
CA SER A 2 -38.48 -2.34 -17.87
C SER A 2 -37.55 -1.18 -17.55
N ALA A 3 -37.66 -0.63 -16.34
CA ALA A 3 -36.81 0.46 -15.88
C ALA A 3 -35.41 -0.11 -15.60
N TYR A 4 -34.43 0.32 -16.39
CA TYR A 4 -33.02 0.11 -16.07
C TYR A 4 -32.69 0.98 -14.86
N THR A 5 -32.46 0.35 -13.72
CA THR A 5 -31.85 0.99 -12.56
C THR A 5 -30.42 1.36 -12.96
N THR A 6 -30.20 2.64 -13.25
CA THR A 6 -28.86 3.21 -13.44
C THR A 6 -28.07 2.99 -12.15
N ILE A 7 -27.24 1.95 -12.11
CA ILE A 7 -26.26 1.78 -11.04
C ILE A 7 -25.31 2.97 -11.19
N ASN A 8 -25.39 3.92 -10.26
CA ASN A 8 -24.39 4.96 -10.08
C ASN A 8 -23.04 4.27 -9.87
N SER A 9 -22.30 4.03 -10.95
CA SER A 9 -20.91 3.62 -10.89
C SER A 9 -20.13 4.84 -10.41
N VAL A 10 -20.10 5.03 -9.08
CA VAL A 10 -19.10 5.87 -8.45
C VAL A 10 -17.78 5.33 -8.97
N SER A 11 -17.14 6.07 -9.88
CA SER A 11 -15.79 5.78 -10.31
C SER A 11 -14.93 5.90 -9.05
N ILE A 12 -14.66 4.77 -8.40
CA ILE A 12 -13.81 4.69 -7.23
C ILE A 12 -12.44 5.15 -7.71
N SER A 13 -12.13 6.41 -7.40
CA SER A 13 -10.95 7.11 -7.89
C SER A 13 -9.75 6.79 -7.00
N ALA A 14 -8.56 7.18 -7.44
CA ALA A 14 -7.35 7.16 -6.64
C ALA A 14 -7.56 7.76 -5.23
N GLN A 15 -8.44 8.77 -5.09
CA GLN A 15 -8.76 9.40 -3.79
C GLN A 15 -9.25 8.39 -2.75
N ASN A 16 -10.09 7.44 -3.13
CA ASN A 16 -10.61 6.43 -2.21
C ASN A 16 -9.50 5.48 -1.73
N LEU A 17 -8.43 5.30 -2.52
CA LEU A 17 -7.29 4.47 -2.13
C LEU A 17 -6.42 5.16 -1.07
N TYR A 18 -6.24 6.48 -1.16
CA TYR A 18 -5.56 7.26 -0.10
C TYR A 18 -6.25 7.06 1.25
N ASP A 19 -7.57 7.29 1.27
CA ASP A 19 -8.37 7.17 2.48
C ASP A 19 -8.40 5.73 3.00
N LEU A 20 -8.44 4.74 2.09
CA LEU A 20 -8.38 3.33 2.44
C LEU A 20 -7.07 2.99 3.16
N MET A 21 -5.92 3.43 2.62
CA MET A 21 -4.62 3.13 3.22
C MET A 21 -4.42 3.85 4.56
N ASP A 22 -4.79 5.14 4.64
CA ASP A 22 -4.75 5.91 5.88
C ASP A 22 -5.65 5.26 6.95
N THR A 23 -6.88 4.89 6.60
CA THR A 23 -7.81 4.22 7.50
C THR A 23 -7.29 2.85 7.92
N TYR A 24 -6.75 2.04 7.00
CA TYR A 24 -6.26 0.70 7.31
C TYR A 24 -5.17 0.73 8.37
N PHE A 25 -4.21 1.64 8.23
CA PHE A 25 -3.07 1.77 9.14
C PHE A 25 -3.29 2.75 10.30
N GLU A 26 -4.52 3.21 10.52
CA GLU A 26 -4.90 4.09 11.64
C GLU A 26 -4.18 5.45 11.64
N GLY A 27 -4.15 6.11 10.47
CA GLY A 27 -3.59 7.45 10.30
C GLY A 27 -2.09 7.52 10.60
N PRO A 28 -1.24 6.69 9.94
CA PRO A 28 0.16 6.60 10.30
C PRO A 28 0.89 7.94 10.10
N THR A 29 1.82 8.23 11.00
CA THR A 29 2.76 9.35 10.84
C THR A 29 4.06 8.86 10.21
N LEU A 30 4.38 9.38 9.03
CA LEU A 30 5.59 9.06 8.28
C LEU A 30 6.62 10.18 8.39
N GLU A 31 7.89 9.80 8.34
CA GLU A 31 9.04 10.71 8.33
C GLU A 31 9.71 10.70 6.95
N LYS A 32 10.08 11.87 6.43
CA LYS A 32 10.87 11.98 5.21
C LYS A 32 12.27 11.43 5.46
N VAL A 33 12.67 10.40 4.72
CA VAL A 33 13.96 9.72 4.94
C VAL A 33 15.00 10.00 3.87
N LYS A 34 14.56 10.35 2.66
CA LYS A 34 15.44 10.52 1.51
C LYS A 34 14.77 11.39 0.46
N ASP A 35 15.60 12.16 -0.24
CA ASP A 35 15.31 12.68 -1.57
C ASP A 35 16.17 11.96 -2.61
N ASP A 36 15.55 11.65 -3.75
CA ASP A 36 16.25 11.29 -4.97
C ASP A 36 16.00 12.38 -6.03
N LYS A 37 16.55 12.23 -7.24
CA LYS A 37 16.49 13.23 -8.30
C LYS A 37 15.07 13.78 -8.51
N ASP A 38 14.09 12.90 -8.63
CA ASP A 38 12.71 13.25 -9.01
C ASP A 38 11.66 12.86 -7.97
N VAL A 39 12.06 12.26 -6.85
CA VAL A 39 11.12 11.76 -5.83
C VAL A 39 11.56 12.03 -4.40
N SER A 40 10.58 12.15 -3.51
CA SER A 40 10.79 12.16 -2.05
C SER A 40 10.24 10.87 -1.45
N VAL A 41 10.93 10.34 -0.44
CA VAL A 41 10.57 9.07 0.22
C VAL A 41 10.24 9.31 1.68
N TYR A 42 9.07 8.81 2.09
CA TYR A 42 8.54 8.88 3.44
C TYR A 42 8.36 7.48 4.00
N MET A 43 8.73 7.28 5.26
CA MET A 43 8.64 5.96 5.90
C MET A 43 8.16 6.04 7.34
N CYS A 44 7.47 4.99 7.79
CA CYS A 44 7.25 4.72 9.21
C CYS A 44 7.43 3.23 9.49
N LYS A 45 7.70 2.90 10.75
CA LYS A 45 7.83 1.52 11.22
C LYS A 45 6.48 1.02 11.71
N ILE A 46 6.04 -0.15 11.28
CA ILE A 46 4.88 -0.82 11.88
C ILE A 46 5.34 -1.61 13.10
N ALA A 47 4.74 -1.33 14.25
CA ALA A 47 4.96 -2.12 15.45
C ALA A 47 4.38 -3.53 15.26
N SER A 48 5.23 -4.54 15.42
CA SER A 48 4.81 -5.93 15.38
C SER A 48 5.54 -6.69 16.47
N LEU A 49 4.77 -7.39 17.32
CA LEU A 49 5.30 -8.14 18.45
C LEU A 49 6.15 -9.35 18.03
N LEU A 50 5.95 -9.85 16.81
CA LEU A 50 6.54 -11.11 16.31
C LEU A 50 7.53 -10.91 15.15
N ALA A 51 7.90 -9.67 14.81
CA ALA A 51 8.72 -9.43 13.62
C ALA A 51 10.18 -9.93 13.76
N GLY A 52 10.63 -10.26 14.98
CA GLY A 52 11.97 -10.81 15.21
C GLY A 52 13.05 -9.82 14.79
N LEU A 53 14.06 -10.29 14.03
CA LEU A 53 15.11 -9.45 13.45
C LEU A 53 14.57 -8.56 12.33
N ASP A 54 13.65 -9.08 11.54
CA ASP A 54 13.01 -8.37 10.45
C ASP A 54 12.04 -7.31 11.00
N GLN A 55 11.95 -6.16 10.33
CA GLN A 55 11.10 -5.06 10.75
C GLN A 55 10.17 -4.66 9.60
N ARG A 56 8.92 -4.34 9.95
CA ARG A 56 7.87 -3.98 8.99
C ARG A 56 7.79 -2.46 8.84
N TYR A 57 7.64 -1.99 7.62
CA TYR A 57 7.63 -0.58 7.26
C TYR A 57 6.50 -0.26 6.30
N LEU A 58 5.96 0.94 6.43
CA LEU A 58 5.27 1.62 5.34
C LEU A 58 6.29 2.50 4.62
N VAL A 59 6.25 2.45 3.30
CA VAL A 59 7.10 3.28 2.44
C VAL A 59 6.21 3.97 1.44
N VAL A 60 6.39 5.29 1.33
CA VAL A 60 5.61 6.14 0.46
C VAL A 60 6.57 6.95 -0.40
N THR A 61 6.25 7.08 -1.68
CA THR A 61 7.03 7.88 -2.62
C THR A 61 6.12 8.92 -3.25
N THR A 62 6.57 10.17 -3.24
CA THR A 62 5.89 11.33 -3.84
C THR A 62 6.76 11.91 -4.95
N ASP A 63 6.22 12.87 -5.69
CA ASP A 63 7.09 13.83 -6.39
C ASP A 63 8.07 14.47 -5.42
N ARG A 64 9.25 14.84 -5.92
CA ARG A 64 10.23 15.54 -5.12
C ARG A 64 9.64 16.83 -4.56
N ASP A 65 9.68 16.96 -3.24
CA ASP A 65 9.25 18.15 -2.52
C ASP A 65 10.42 18.82 -1.79
N ASN A 66 10.14 20.01 -1.24
CA ASN A 66 11.13 20.83 -0.53
C ASN A 66 11.12 20.62 0.99
N GLN A 67 10.42 19.61 1.51
CA GLN A 67 10.42 19.33 2.94
C GLN A 67 11.80 18.81 3.37
N PRO A 68 12.32 19.19 4.54
CA PRO A 68 13.60 18.67 5.00
C PRO A 68 13.49 17.19 5.39
N ILE A 69 14.60 16.45 5.23
CA ILE A 69 14.73 15.09 5.80
C ILE A 69 14.47 15.15 7.32
N GLY A 70 13.74 14.18 7.85
CA GLY A 70 13.28 14.15 9.23
C GLY A 70 11.93 14.83 9.48
N LYS A 71 11.39 15.58 8.49
CA LYS A 71 10.04 16.16 8.62
C LYS A 71 8.98 15.05 8.63
N ARG A 72 7.95 15.23 9.47
CA ARG A 72 6.87 14.27 9.66
C ARG A 72 5.52 14.77 9.17
N PHE A 73 4.74 13.87 8.57
CA PHE A 73 3.38 14.09 8.11
C PHE A 73 2.52 12.85 8.37
N THR A 74 1.22 13.04 8.58
CA THR A 74 0.26 11.92 8.53
C THR A 74 0.10 11.46 7.07
N LEU A 75 -0.20 10.18 6.84
CA LEU A 75 -0.34 9.63 5.49
C LEU A 75 -1.41 10.34 4.66
N SER A 76 -2.54 10.67 5.26
CA SER A 76 -3.59 11.52 4.70
C SER A 76 -3.11 12.88 4.17
N ASN A 77 -2.00 13.42 4.69
CA ASN A 77 -1.41 14.68 4.24
C ASN A 77 -0.32 14.51 3.17
N ILE A 78 -0.11 13.29 2.67
CA ILE A 78 0.92 12.99 1.67
C ILE A 78 0.23 12.56 0.36
N GLN A 79 0.40 13.35 -0.69
CA GLN A 79 -0.03 13.00 -2.05
C GLN A 79 0.99 12.09 -2.72
N TRP A 80 0.89 10.80 -2.44
CA TRP A 80 1.81 9.78 -2.90
C TRP A 80 1.52 9.22 -4.29
N LYS A 81 2.58 8.92 -5.04
CA LYS A 81 2.52 8.17 -6.31
C LYS A 81 2.58 6.66 -6.11
N SER A 82 3.28 6.24 -5.06
CA SER A 82 3.30 4.84 -4.66
C SER A 82 3.26 4.67 -3.15
N PHE A 83 2.58 3.60 -2.74
CA PHE A 83 2.47 3.15 -1.36
C PHE A 83 2.95 1.71 -1.26
N GLN A 84 3.76 1.39 -0.25
CA GLN A 84 4.35 0.06 -0.10
C GLN A 84 4.32 -0.42 1.33
N THR A 85 4.10 -1.73 1.50
CA THR A 85 4.40 -2.44 2.74
C THR A 85 5.65 -3.27 2.53
N ARG A 86 6.64 -3.13 3.41
CA ARG A 86 7.95 -3.77 3.26
C ARG A 86 8.41 -4.40 4.57
N THR A 87 8.93 -5.61 4.47
CA THR A 87 9.78 -6.21 5.51
C THR A 87 11.25 -6.01 5.16
N LEU A 88 11.99 -5.34 6.05
CA LEU A 88 13.42 -5.05 5.94
C LEU A 88 14.18 -5.63 7.16
N PRO A 89 15.40 -6.14 7.00
CA PRO A 89 16.18 -6.70 8.11
C PRO A 89 16.76 -5.61 9.05
N GLN A 90 16.81 -4.36 8.58
CA GLN A 90 17.41 -3.26 9.34
C GLN A 90 16.38 -2.56 10.22
N ASN A 91 16.74 -2.32 11.48
CA ASN A 91 15.94 -1.50 12.39
C ASN A 91 16.29 -0.01 12.25
N LEU A 92 15.52 0.70 11.43
CA LEU A 92 15.63 2.16 11.27
C LEU A 92 14.98 2.94 12.43
N PRO A 93 15.56 4.08 12.87
CA PRO A 93 15.04 4.91 13.96
C PRO A 93 13.85 5.80 13.52
N LEU A 94 12.82 5.18 12.96
CA LEU A 94 11.63 5.86 12.41
C LEU A 94 10.47 5.89 13.41
N PRO A 95 9.49 6.83 13.24
CA PRO A 95 8.26 6.80 14.02
C PRO A 95 7.58 5.43 13.93
N LYS A 96 7.13 4.94 15.08
CA LYS A 96 6.43 3.66 15.20
C LYS A 96 4.92 3.88 15.13
N GLN A 97 4.26 3.15 14.26
CA GLN A 97 2.82 3.07 14.16
C GLN A 97 2.32 1.77 14.79
N SER A 98 1.41 1.87 15.74
CA SER A 98 0.64 0.72 16.20
C SER A 98 -0.41 0.36 15.16
N TYR A 99 -0.64 -0.93 14.99
CA TYR A 99 -1.55 -1.43 13.98
C TYR A 99 -2.29 -2.65 14.50
N SER A 100 -3.59 -2.70 14.24
CA SER A 100 -4.43 -3.88 14.46
C SER A 100 -5.04 -4.29 13.13
N PRO A 101 -4.92 -5.58 12.73
CA PRO A 101 -5.57 -6.07 11.52
C PRO A 101 -7.07 -5.77 11.48
N LYS A 102 -7.51 -5.20 10.36
CA LYS A 102 -8.91 -4.80 10.15
C LYS A 102 -9.59 -5.72 9.16
N ASN A 103 -10.81 -6.13 9.52
CA ASN A 103 -11.66 -7.02 8.72
C ASN A 103 -12.94 -6.34 8.22
N SER A 104 -12.95 -5.01 8.07
CA SER A 104 -14.12 -4.33 7.52
C SER A 104 -14.28 -4.59 6.01
N ASP A 105 -15.52 -4.52 5.53
CA ASP A 105 -15.88 -4.87 4.15
C ASP A 105 -15.06 -4.12 3.10
N MET A 106 -14.70 -2.86 3.37
CA MET A 106 -13.88 -2.05 2.45
C MET A 106 -12.47 -2.63 2.22
N PHE A 107 -11.89 -3.30 3.21
CA PHE A 107 -10.56 -3.94 3.07
C PHE A 107 -10.65 -5.34 2.48
N MET A 108 -11.85 -5.92 2.47
CA MET A 108 -12.18 -7.18 1.81
C MET A 108 -12.47 -7.00 0.32
N THR A 109 -12.23 -5.80 -0.23
CA THR A 109 -12.29 -5.55 -1.68
C THR A 109 -11.47 -6.60 -2.44
N PRO A 110 -12.09 -7.38 -3.34
CA PRO A 110 -11.40 -8.43 -4.07
C PRO A 110 -10.33 -7.88 -5.01
N VAL A 111 -9.25 -8.63 -5.14
CA VAL A 111 -8.20 -8.40 -6.14
C VAL A 111 -8.07 -9.64 -7.00
N ASN A 112 -7.92 -9.44 -8.32
CA ASN A 112 -7.85 -10.51 -9.30
C ASN A 112 -6.53 -10.44 -10.04
N LEU A 113 -5.91 -11.60 -10.23
CA LEU A 113 -4.67 -11.73 -10.96
C LEU A 113 -4.80 -11.08 -12.34
N LEU A 114 -3.84 -10.21 -12.65
CA LEU A 114 -3.65 -9.66 -13.97
C LEU A 114 -2.54 -10.43 -14.70
N GLN A 115 -1.36 -10.49 -14.08
CA GLN A 115 -0.18 -11.08 -14.69
C GLN A 115 0.83 -11.57 -13.64
N ARG A 116 1.58 -12.62 -13.98
CA ARG A 116 2.67 -13.16 -13.16
C ARG A 116 4.02 -12.91 -13.84
N TYR A 117 5.01 -12.58 -13.03
CA TYR A 117 6.40 -12.45 -13.42
C TYR A 117 7.26 -13.24 -12.44
N GLU A 118 8.53 -13.48 -12.78
CA GLU A 118 9.43 -14.22 -11.89
C GLU A 118 9.64 -13.51 -10.53
N THR A 119 9.61 -12.18 -10.54
CA THR A 119 9.92 -11.34 -9.37
C THR A 119 8.70 -10.79 -8.65
N HIS A 120 7.52 -10.84 -9.28
CA HIS A 120 6.31 -10.24 -8.74
C HIS A 120 5.04 -10.75 -9.44
N THR A 121 3.90 -10.50 -8.82
CA THR A 121 2.57 -10.76 -9.38
C THR A 121 1.77 -9.46 -9.35
N GLU A 122 1.10 -9.13 -10.45
CA GLU A 122 0.25 -7.95 -10.61
C GLU A 122 -1.22 -8.33 -10.53
N TYR A 123 -2.00 -7.47 -9.89
CA TYR A 123 -3.42 -7.65 -9.64
C TYR A 123 -4.19 -6.39 -10.05
N ASN A 124 -5.37 -6.61 -10.62
CA ASN A 124 -6.41 -5.59 -10.71
C ASN A 124 -7.21 -5.53 -9.40
N ILE A 125 -7.56 -4.34 -8.96
CA ILE A 125 -8.36 -4.12 -7.75
C ILE A 125 -9.81 -3.90 -8.18
N ASN A 126 -10.73 -4.77 -7.75
CA ASN A 126 -12.12 -4.66 -8.19
C ASN A 126 -12.75 -3.33 -7.77
N GLY A 127 -13.33 -2.65 -8.74
CA GLY A 127 -13.99 -1.36 -8.55
C GLY A 127 -13.08 -0.14 -8.69
N TYR A 128 -11.76 -0.31 -8.59
CA TYR A 128 -10.81 0.80 -8.75
C TYR A 128 -10.28 0.88 -10.18
N THR A 129 -10.03 2.10 -10.66
CA THR A 129 -9.40 2.35 -11.97
C THR A 129 -8.23 3.32 -11.81
N GLY A 130 -7.23 3.23 -12.68
CA GLY A 130 -6.03 4.10 -12.59
C GLY A 130 -5.10 3.76 -11.42
N CYS A 131 -5.14 2.52 -10.93
CA CYS A 131 -4.17 2.04 -9.95
C CYS A 131 -3.85 0.56 -10.20
N MET A 132 -2.69 0.14 -9.70
CA MET A 132 -2.21 -1.23 -9.82
C MET A 132 -1.70 -1.73 -8.47
N LEU A 133 -2.01 -2.99 -8.17
CA LEU A 133 -1.49 -3.70 -7.01
C LEU A 133 -0.43 -4.70 -7.47
N THR A 134 0.76 -4.63 -6.88
CA THR A 134 1.85 -5.56 -7.12
C THR A 134 2.26 -6.24 -5.81
N LEU A 135 2.39 -7.57 -5.83
CA LEU A 135 2.97 -8.37 -4.75
C LEU A 135 4.34 -8.90 -5.17
N LEU A 136 5.36 -8.67 -4.34
CA LEU A 136 6.74 -8.99 -4.66
C LEU A 136 7.14 -10.35 -4.11
N HIS A 137 7.68 -11.21 -4.97
CA HIS A 137 8.05 -12.58 -4.61
C HIS A 137 9.24 -12.60 -3.63
N LYS A 138 9.17 -13.44 -2.60
CA LYS A 138 10.30 -13.73 -1.71
C LYS A 138 11.21 -14.80 -2.29
N ASN A 139 10.62 -15.84 -2.88
CA ASN A 139 11.33 -17.06 -3.25
C ASN A 139 11.51 -17.22 -4.78
N LYS A 140 11.24 -16.15 -5.56
CA LYS A 140 11.25 -16.17 -7.03
C LYS A 140 10.36 -17.28 -7.62
N ASN A 141 9.27 -17.62 -6.94
CA ASN A 141 8.32 -18.62 -7.40
C ASN A 141 7.17 -17.92 -8.15
N LEU A 142 6.97 -18.28 -9.42
CA LEU A 142 5.92 -17.70 -10.27
C LEU A 142 4.51 -17.85 -9.66
N TYR A 143 4.29 -18.93 -8.90
CA TYR A 143 3.02 -19.26 -8.26
C TYR A 143 3.04 -19.00 -6.74
N GLU A 144 3.89 -18.09 -6.26
CA GLU A 144 3.99 -17.75 -4.83
C GLU A 144 2.67 -17.21 -4.27
N TYR A 145 1.92 -16.45 -5.08
CA TYR A 145 0.66 -15.85 -4.68
C TYR A 145 -0.54 -16.44 -5.43
N PRO A 146 -1.73 -16.52 -4.81
CA PRO A 146 -2.93 -17.08 -5.44
C PRO A 146 -3.49 -16.19 -6.56
N GLU A 147 -4.42 -16.72 -7.36
CA GLU A 147 -5.07 -15.95 -8.44
C GLU A 147 -6.07 -14.92 -7.94
N GLN A 148 -6.60 -15.11 -6.74
CA GLN A 148 -7.57 -14.23 -6.10
C GLN A 148 -7.16 -13.93 -4.66
N GLY A 149 -7.54 -12.76 -4.18
CA GLY A 149 -7.35 -12.35 -2.79
C GLY A 149 -8.15 -11.09 -2.47
N THR A 150 -7.74 -10.40 -1.40
CA THR A 150 -8.28 -9.08 -1.03
C THR A 150 -7.17 -8.08 -0.77
N ILE A 151 -7.50 -6.78 -0.76
CA ILE A 151 -6.56 -5.72 -0.36
C ILE A 151 -5.94 -6.01 1.01
N ALA A 152 -6.75 -6.42 1.99
CA ALA A 152 -6.26 -6.78 3.33
C ALA A 152 -5.20 -7.90 3.26
N THR A 153 -5.52 -9.01 2.57
CA THR A 153 -4.57 -10.13 2.45
C THR A 153 -3.28 -9.73 1.74
N ALA A 154 -3.37 -8.83 0.75
CA ALA A 154 -2.21 -8.28 0.07
C ALA A 154 -1.36 -7.46 1.04
N LEU A 155 -1.94 -6.49 1.76
CA LEU A 155 -1.22 -5.64 2.72
C LEU A 155 -0.49 -6.46 3.81
N GLU A 156 -1.12 -7.53 4.30
CA GLU A 156 -0.53 -8.42 5.31
C GLU A 156 0.67 -9.24 4.83
N THR A 157 0.94 -9.29 3.52
CA THR A 157 2.18 -9.92 3.03
C THR A 157 3.43 -9.12 3.38
N TYR A 158 3.29 -7.81 3.66
CA TYR A 158 4.41 -6.86 3.78
C TYR A 158 5.40 -6.91 2.59
N LYS A 159 4.85 -7.18 1.40
CA LYS A 159 5.54 -7.24 0.11
C LYS A 159 4.75 -6.52 -0.98
N THR A 160 4.00 -5.51 -0.59
CA THR A 160 2.98 -4.91 -1.43
C THR A 160 3.44 -3.57 -1.97
N LEU A 161 3.04 -3.27 -3.20
CA LEU A 161 3.22 -2.00 -3.87
C LEU A 161 1.91 -1.62 -4.55
N PHE A 162 1.38 -0.46 -4.20
CA PHE A 162 0.30 0.21 -4.91
C PHE A 162 0.89 1.36 -5.71
N ILE A 163 0.55 1.45 -6.99
CA ILE A 163 0.93 2.55 -7.89
C ILE A 163 -0.34 3.23 -8.37
N ILE A 164 -0.35 4.56 -8.35
CA ILE A 164 -1.37 5.37 -9.03
C ILE A 164 -0.85 5.69 -10.44
N LEU A 165 -1.65 5.37 -11.46
CA LEU A 165 -1.32 5.46 -12.88
C LEU A 165 -1.76 6.79 -13.50
#